data_AF-D5QJB9-F1
#
_entry.id   AF-D5QJB9-F1
#
_cell.length_a   1.000
_cell.length_b   1.000
_cell.length_c   1.000
_cell.angle_alpha   90.00
_cell.angle_beta   90.00
_cell.angle_gamma   90.00
#
_symmetry.space_group_name_H-M   'P 1'
#
loop_
_entity.id
_entity.type
_entity.pdbx_description
1 polymer ?
#
loop_
_entity_poly.entity_id
_entity_poly.type
_entity_poly.pdbx_seq_one_letter_code
_entity_poly.pdbx_strand_id
1 'polypeptide(L)'
;MEPWHSFTEFGKSGTIYQFKRPPEDLPDQPAIFLLTTVMGSVAKGGSWEFLSPRIGRVHSLRHEWDSVITPARAVAEESDDVLVCFVSDGSLDDAFDDLCTGGAQALPA
;
A
#
# COMPACT_ATOMS: atom_id res chain seq x y z
N MET A 1 10.33 15.32 12.74
CA MET A 1 9.12 14.48 12.60
C MET A 1 9.01 14.22 11.11
N GLU A 2 9.41 13.04 10.65
CA GLU A 2 9.42 12.69 9.22
C GLU A 2 7.96 12.42 8.79
N PRO A 3 7.32 13.29 7.98
CA PRO A 3 5.87 13.29 7.77
C PRO A 3 5.33 12.17 6.86
N TRP A 4 6.08 11.10 6.57
CA TRP A 4 5.79 10.12 5.51
C TRP A 4 5.77 8.66 5.99
N HIS A 5 5.38 8.37 7.23
CA HIS A 5 5.35 6.99 7.75
C HIS A 5 4.05 6.22 7.48
N SER A 6 2.96 6.90 7.11
CA SER A 6 1.68 6.24 6.87
C SER A 6 0.82 6.92 5.81
N PHE A 7 0.03 6.11 5.13
CA PHE A 7 -0.99 6.49 4.17
C PHE A 7 -2.31 5.83 4.56
N THR A 8 -3.42 6.51 4.37
CA THR A 8 -4.73 6.03 4.81
C THR A 8 -5.66 5.93 3.61
N GLU A 9 -6.19 4.74 3.38
CA GLU A 9 -7.25 4.49 2.40
C GLU A 9 -8.54 4.09 3.11
N PHE A 10 -9.66 4.42 2.49
CA PHE A 10 -10.99 4.14 3.03
C PHE A 10 -11.64 3.02 2.23
N GLY A 11 -12.01 1.95 2.93
CA GLY A 11 -12.90 0.95 2.38
C GLY A 11 -14.32 1.48 2.25
N LYS A 12 -15.10 0.89 1.34
CA LYS A 12 -16.52 1.25 1.19
C LYS A 12 -17.32 0.99 2.47
N SER A 13 -16.93 -0.01 3.25
CA SER A 13 -17.54 -0.36 4.53
C SER A 13 -17.40 0.73 5.61
N GLY A 14 -16.56 1.74 5.38
CA GLY A 14 -16.15 2.71 6.40
C GLY A 14 -14.93 2.26 7.20
N THR A 15 -14.35 1.10 6.87
CA THR A 15 -13.08 0.64 7.44
C THR A 15 -11.93 1.53 6.98
N ILE A 16 -11.05 1.86 7.93
CA ILE A 16 -9.87 2.68 7.69
C ILE A 16 -8.67 1.75 7.59
N TYR A 17 -8.03 1.72 6.42
CA TYR A 17 -6.83 0.92 6.17
C TYR A 17 -5.61 1.84 6.26
N GLN A 18 -4.77 1.60 7.26
CA GLN A 18 -3.55 2.35 7.45
C GLN A 18 -2.36 1.58 6.86
N PHE A 19 -1.85 2.08 5.74
CA PHE A 19 -0.63 1.63 5.11
C PHE A 19 0.57 2.29 5.78
N LYS A 20 1.62 1.51 6.05
CA LYS A 20 2.87 1.96 6.70
C LYS A 20 4.07 1.42 5.95
N ARG A 21 5.25 1.97 6.19
CA ARG A 21 6.46 1.34 5.66
C ARG A 21 6.57 -0.11 6.12
N PRO A 22 7.01 -1.03 5.24
CA PRO A 22 7.30 -2.40 5.63
C PRO A 22 8.34 -2.40 6.77
N PRO A 23 8.22 -3.29 7.76
CA PRO A 23 9.25 -3.47 8.79
C PRO A 23 10.56 -3.98 8.17
N GLU A 24 11.70 -3.69 8.82
CA GLU A 24 13.01 -4.19 8.37
C GLU A 24 13.07 -5.72 8.35
N ASP A 25 12.47 -6.36 9.36
CA ASP A 25 12.25 -7.80 9.38
C ASP A 25 10.84 -8.11 8.86
N LEU A 26 10.77 -8.60 7.62
CA LEU A 26 9.50 -8.85 6.93
C LEU A 26 8.78 -10.04 7.60
N PRO A 27 7.58 -9.83 8.18
CA PRO A 27 6.82 -10.90 8.81
C PRO A 27 6.25 -11.87 7.78
N ASP A 28 6.09 -13.12 8.19
CA ASP A 28 5.32 -14.12 7.47
C ASP A 28 3.82 -13.94 7.77
N GLN A 29 3.26 -12.83 7.27
CA GLN A 29 1.87 -12.44 7.49
C GLN A 29 1.23 -11.92 6.19
N PRO A 30 -0.07 -12.18 5.97
CA PRO A 30 -0.83 -11.57 4.89
C PRO A 30 -0.82 -10.03 4.98
N ALA A 31 -0.65 -9.38 3.84
CA ALA A 31 -0.65 -7.94 3.76
C ALA A 31 -1.21 -7.45 2.41
N ILE A 32 -1.83 -6.28 2.45
CA ILE A 32 -2.12 -5.50 1.25
C ILE A 32 -0.97 -4.52 1.10
N PHE A 33 -0.32 -4.49 -0.06
CA PHE A 33 0.73 -3.52 -0.34
C PHE A 33 0.20 -2.45 -1.29
N LEU A 34 0.73 -1.25 -1.15
CA LEU A 34 0.39 -0.07 -1.92
C LEU A 34 1.65 0.46 -2.58
N LEU A 35 1.61 0.56 -3.90
CA LEU A 35 2.62 1.20 -4.72
C LEU A 35 2.18 2.64 -4.96
N THR A 36 3.05 3.59 -4.62
CA THR A 36 2.76 5.01 -4.78
C THR A 36 4.00 5.83 -5.04
N THR A 37 3.81 6.95 -5.73
CA THR A 37 4.81 7.98 -5.94
C THR A 37 4.67 9.03 -4.83
N VAL A 38 5.71 9.18 -4.00
CA VAL A 38 5.77 10.28 -3.04
C VAL A 38 6.42 11.48 -3.72
N MET A 39 5.61 12.41 -4.22
CA MET A 39 6.13 13.68 -4.75
C MET A 39 6.52 14.62 -3.60
N GLY A 40 7.81 14.88 -3.47
CA GLY A 40 8.36 15.74 -2.42
C GLY A 40 8.10 17.23 -2.62
N SER A 41 7.40 17.82 -1.65
CA SER A 41 7.33 19.26 -1.34
C SER A 41 6.74 20.20 -2.39
N VAL A 42 5.46 20.55 -2.23
CA VAL A 42 4.98 21.89 -2.60
C VAL A 42 5.60 22.88 -1.62
N ALA A 43 6.62 23.59 -2.10
CA ALA A 43 7.33 24.65 -1.39
C ALA A 43 6.36 25.52 -0.59
N LYS A 44 6.57 25.61 0.73
CA LYS A 44 5.77 26.35 1.74
C LYS A 44 4.60 25.59 2.39
N GLY A 45 4.89 24.41 2.94
CA GLY A 45 3.98 23.74 3.89
C GLY A 45 2.77 23.05 3.25
N GLY A 46 2.91 22.64 1.98
CA GLY A 46 1.82 22.01 1.23
C GLY A 46 1.68 20.51 1.50
N SER A 47 0.44 20.04 1.34
CA SER A 47 0.02 18.64 1.39
C SER A 47 0.88 17.76 0.47
N TRP A 48 1.24 16.58 0.98
CA TRP A 48 1.83 15.52 0.18
C TRP A 48 0.75 14.94 -0.72
N GLU A 49 1.00 14.91 -2.03
CA GLU A 49 0.09 14.29 -2.99
C GLU A 49 0.62 12.91 -3.37
N PHE A 50 -0.18 11.89 -3.12
CA PHE A 50 0.06 10.54 -3.57
C PHE A 50 -0.55 10.40 -4.96
N LEU A 51 0.29 10.29 -5.98
CA LEU A 51 -0.19 10.11 -7.35
C LEU A 51 -0.50 8.63 -7.59
N SER A 52 -1.73 8.36 -8.02
CA SER A 52 -2.18 7.07 -8.55
C SER A 52 -1.81 5.84 -7.71
N PRO A 53 -2.21 5.77 -6.42
CA PRO A 53 -1.91 4.61 -5.59
C PRO A 53 -2.54 3.35 -6.17
N ARG A 54 -1.71 2.30 -6.36
CA ARG A 54 -2.16 0.97 -6.77
C ARG A 54 -1.94 -0.03 -5.67
N ILE A 55 -2.90 -0.91 -5.44
CA ILE A 55 -2.84 -1.92 -4.40
C ILE A 55 -2.68 -3.33 -4.97
N GLY A 56 -1.90 -4.15 -4.28
CA GLY A 56 -1.84 -5.59 -4.46
C GLY A 56 -1.97 -6.28 -3.11
N ARG A 57 -2.09 -7.61 -3.13
CA ARG A 57 -2.18 -8.42 -1.92
C ARG A 57 -1.20 -9.57 -1.97
N VAL A 58 -0.69 -9.94 -0.81
CA VAL A 58 0.21 -11.08 -0.58
C VAL A 58 -0.28 -11.85 0.64
N HIS A 59 -0.19 -13.17 0.59
CA HIS A 59 -0.52 -14.06 1.71
C HIS A 59 0.66 -14.20 2.69
N SER A 60 1.88 -13.93 2.25
CA SER A 60 3.06 -13.81 3.09
C SER A 60 3.97 -12.69 2.62
N LEU A 61 4.05 -11.62 3.42
CA LEU A 61 4.91 -10.49 3.09
C LEU A 61 6.39 -10.91 2.93
N ARG A 62 6.88 -11.81 3.78
CA ARG A 62 8.25 -12.34 3.71
C ARG A 62 8.52 -13.13 2.44
N HIS A 63 7.63 -14.08 2.11
CA HIS A 63 7.87 -15.02 1.02
C HIS A 63 7.60 -14.41 -0.35
N GLU A 64 6.71 -13.41 -0.42
CA GLU A 64 6.27 -12.82 -1.68
C GLU A 64 6.89 -11.44 -1.95
N TRP A 65 7.79 -10.98 -1.08
CA TRP A 65 8.50 -9.70 -1.27
C TRP A 65 9.23 -9.66 -2.61
N ASP A 66 10.17 -10.59 -2.82
CA ASP A 66 11.01 -10.60 -4.02
C ASP A 66 10.28 -11.14 -5.26
N SER A 67 9.22 -11.93 -5.09
CA SER A 67 8.52 -12.59 -6.19
C SER A 67 7.29 -11.82 -6.69
N VAL A 68 6.66 -10.98 -5.86
CA VAL A 68 5.45 -10.22 -6.19
C VAL A 68 5.68 -8.73 -6.06
N ILE A 69 6.14 -8.26 -4.90
CA ILE A 69 6.22 -6.82 -4.58
C ILE A 69 7.35 -6.15 -5.36
N THR A 70 8.55 -6.74 -5.37
CA THR A 70 9.69 -6.18 -6.10
C THR A 70 9.44 -6.10 -7.62
N PRO A 71 8.91 -7.15 -8.29
CA PRO A 71 8.54 -7.05 -9.70
C PRO A 71 7.42 -6.04 -9.96
N ALA A 72 6.38 -6.00 -9.12
CA ALA A 72 5.28 -5.05 -9.27
C ALA A 72 5.77 -3.60 -9.18
N ARG A 73 6.71 -3.32 -8.26
CA ARG A 73 7.39 -2.03 -8.16
C ARG A 73 8.18 -1.69 -9.42
N ALA A 74 8.91 -2.66 -9.99
CA ALA A 74 9.72 -2.42 -11.20
C ALA A 74 8.88 -2.10 -12.45
N VAL A 75 7.63 -2.58 -12.52
CA VAL A 75 6.70 -2.31 -13.63
C VAL A 75 6.05 -0.92 -13.49
N ALA A 76 5.88 -0.43 -12.27
CA ALA A 76 5.35 0.89 -12.01
C ALA A 76 6.47 1.93 -12.20
N GLU A 77 6.58 2.50 -13.41
CA GLU A 77 7.61 3.48 -13.82
C GLU A 77 7.77 4.68 -12.85
N GLU A 78 6.80 4.93 -11.97
CA GLU A 78 6.78 6.06 -11.03
C GLU A 78 6.71 5.65 -9.54
N SER A 79 6.70 4.37 -9.17
CA SER A 79 6.56 3.98 -7.75
C SER A 79 7.90 3.85 -7.01
N ASP A 80 8.28 4.92 -6.30
CA ASP A 80 9.47 4.93 -5.45
C ASP A 80 9.26 4.28 -4.08
N ASP A 81 8.03 4.28 -3.55
CA ASP A 81 7.71 3.77 -2.22
C ASP A 81 6.70 2.61 -2.26
N VAL A 82 6.91 1.67 -1.33
CA VAL A 82 5.99 0.57 -1.02
C VAL A 82 5.53 0.74 0.42
N LEU A 83 4.22 0.77 0.61
CA LEU A 83 3.60 0.72 1.94
C LEU A 83 2.81 -0.57 2.09
N VAL A 84 2.66 -1.07 3.31
CA VAL A 84 1.94 -2.30 3.64
C VAL A 84 0.88 -2.02 4.69
N CYS A 85 -0.27 -2.66 4.53
CA CYS A 85 -1.35 -2.72 5.50
C CYS A 85 -1.55 -4.18 5.89
N PHE A 86 -1.26 -4.51 7.14
CA PHE A 86 -1.56 -5.84 7.68
C PHE A 86 -3.03 -5.91 8.04
N VAL A 87 -3.71 -6.92 7.52
CA VAL A 87 -5.12 -7.14 7.82
C VAL A 87 -5.20 -7.71 9.24
N SER A 88 -5.67 -6.91 10.19
CA SER A 88 -5.78 -7.29 11.60
C SER A 88 -7.07 -8.04 11.91
N ASP A 89 -8.13 -7.85 11.12
CA ASP A 89 -9.43 -8.50 11.27
C ASP A 89 -10.02 -8.86 9.90
N GLY A 90 -10.54 -10.08 9.76
CA GLY A 90 -11.19 -10.55 8.53
C GLY A 90 -10.26 -11.25 7.52
N SER A 91 -10.80 -11.54 6.33
CA SER A 91 -10.05 -12.15 5.23
C SER A 91 -9.24 -11.09 4.48
N LEU A 92 -8.03 -11.47 4.02
CA LEU A 92 -7.21 -10.65 3.12
C LEU A 92 -8.00 -10.24 1.86
N ASP A 93 -8.79 -11.17 1.32
CA ASP A 93 -9.56 -10.94 0.10
C ASP A 93 -10.70 -9.95 0.34
N ASP A 94 -11.41 -10.07 1.47
CA ASP A 94 -12.50 -9.15 1.83
C ASP A 94 -11.98 -7.72 2.04
N ALA A 95 -10.83 -7.58 2.73
CA ALA A 95 -10.17 -6.29 2.94
C ALA A 95 -9.73 -5.65 1.62
N PHE A 96 -9.19 -6.46 0.70
CA PHE A 96 -8.78 -6.01 -0.63
C PHE A 96 -9.98 -5.56 -1.48
N ASP A 97 -11.07 -6.35 -1.46
CA ASP A 97 -12.28 -6.04 -2.21
C ASP A 97 -12.98 -4.78 -1.65
N ASP A 98 -12.96 -4.60 -0.32
CA ASP A 98 -13.49 -3.41 0.34
C ASP A 98 -12.74 -2.13 -0.06
N LEU A 99 -11.40 -2.20 -0.14
CA LEU A 99 -10.56 -1.12 -0.65
C LEU A 99 -10.83 -0.82 -2.13
N CYS A 100 -10.89 -1.86 -2.97
CA CYS A 100 -11.21 -1.69 -4.39
C CYS A 100 -12.57 -1.04 -4.60
N THR A 101 -13.56 -1.46 -3.81
CA THR A 101 -14.91 -0.87 -3.87
C THR A 101 -14.96 0.54 -3.26
N GLY A 102 -14.03 0.87 -2.37
CA GLY A 102 -13.79 2.21 -1.83
C GLY A 102 -13.14 3.17 -2.82
N GLY A 103 -12.60 2.66 -3.93
CA GLY A 103 -12.00 3.45 -5.01
C GLY A 103 -10.51 3.21 -5.22
N ALA A 104 -9.87 2.33 -4.43
CA ALA A 104 -8.48 1.95 -4.64
C ALA A 104 -8.33 1.18 -5.96
N GLN A 105 -7.23 1.42 -6.68
CA GLN A 105 -6.97 0.75 -7.95
C GLN A 105 -6.14 -0.51 -7.73
N ALA A 106 -6.64 -1.67 -8.14
CA ALA A 106 -5.87 -2.89 -8.11
C ALA A 106 -4.72 -2.85 -9.12
N LEU A 107 -3.61 -3.54 -8.80
CA LEU A 107 -2.58 -3.83 -9.78
C LEU A 107 -3.14 -4.72 -10.90
N PRO A 108 -2.72 -4.51 -12.15
CA PRO A 108 -3.07 -5.40 -13.24
C PRO A 108 -2.49 -6.81 -12.98
N ALA A 109 -3.29 -7.82 -13.30
CA ALA A 109 -2.92 -9.24 -13.17
C ALA A 109 -1.88 -9.68 -14.20
#